data_AF-A0A075K6I5-F1
#
_entry.id   AF-A0A075K6I5-F1
#
_cell.length_a   1.000
_cell.length_b   1.000
_cell.length_c   1.000
_cell.angle_alpha   90.00
_cell.angle_beta   90.00
_cell.angle_gamma   90.00
#
_symmetry.space_group_name_H-M   'P 1'
#
loop_
_entity.id
_entity.type
_entity.pdbx_description
1 polymer ?
#
loop_
_entity_poly.entity_id
_entity_poly.type
_entity_poly.pdbx_seq_one_letter_code
_entity_poly.pdbx_strand_id
1 'polypeptide(L)' 'MSVEQAEESLMIQKASYEVGIGTNLDLRDAVVALDTAKKNYIQALYSYNTNKVKLEQVMGLPVK' A
#
# COMPACT_ATOMS: atom_id res chain seq x y z
N MET A 1 2.38 -7.84 1.83
CA MET A 1 1.53 -7.62 0.65
C MET A 1 2.00 -6.39 -0.08
N SER A 2 2.36 -6.52 -1.36
CA SER A 2 2.52 -5.35 -2.24
C SER A 2 1.16 -4.74 -2.57
N VAL A 3 1.14 -3.50 -3.08
CA VAL A 3 -0.09 -2.87 -3.60
C VAL A 3 -0.74 -3.76 -4.65
N GLU A 4 0.08 -4.35 -5.52
CA GLU A 4 -0.33 -5.23 -6.61
C GLU A 4 -1.04 -6.50 -6.11
N GLN A 5 -0.49 -7.16 -5.08
CA GLN A 5 -1.15 -8.31 -4.45
C GLN A 5 -2.49 -7.93 -3.80
N ALA A 6 -2.59 -6.74 -3.21
CA ALA A 6 -3.83 -6.28 -2.60
C ALA A 6 -4.90 -5.93 -3.65
N GLU A 7 -4.50 -5.44 -4.82
CA GLU A 7 -5.40 -5.20 -5.96
C GLU A 7 -5.93 -6.51 -6.55
N GLU A 8 -5.06 -7.51 -6.70
CA GLU A 8 -5.46 -8.84 -7.15
C GLU A 8 -6.44 -9.51 -6.17
N SER A 9 -6.18 -9.46 -4.86
CA SER A 9 -7.13 -9.95 -3.84
C SER A 9 -8.48 -9.23 -3.92
N LEU A 10 -8.49 -7.91 -4.11
CA LEU A 10 -9.75 -7.17 -4.28
C LEU A 10 -10.50 -7.60 -5.53
N MET A 11 -9.80 -7.89 -6.63
CA MET A 11 -10.41 -8.36 -7.87
C MET A 11 -11.06 -9.73 -7.69
N ILE A 12 -10.36 -10.68 -7.06
CA ILE A 12 -10.89 -12.02 -6.76
C ILE A 12 -12.13 -11.93 -5.86
N GLN A 13 -12.08 -11.06 -4.84
CA GLN A 13 -13.18 -10.94 -3.89
C GLN A 13 -14.40 -10.24 -4.48
N LYS A 14 -14.19 -9.26 -5.37
CA LYS A 14 -15.27 -8.67 -6.19
C LYS A 14 -15.92 -9.70 -7.10
N ALA A 15 -15.13 -10.47 -7.84
CA ALA A 15 -15.66 -11.52 -8.70
C ALA A 15 -16.49 -12.54 -7.90
N SER A 16 -15.97 -12.96 -6.75
CA SER A 16 -16.66 -13.89 -5.84
C SER A 16 -17.96 -13.31 -5.28
N TYR A 17 -17.98 -12.01 -4.96
CA TYR A 17 -19.19 -11.30 -4.54
C TYR A 17 -20.24 -11.22 -5.66
N GLU A 18 -19.81 -10.93 -6.90
CA GLU A 18 -20.70 -10.84 -8.08
C GLU A 18 -21.35 -12.17 -8.43
N VAL A 19 -20.64 -13.28 -8.31
CA VAL A 19 -21.20 -14.63 -8.50
C VAL A 19 -21.93 -15.18 -7.27
N GLY A 20 -22.07 -14.38 -6.21
CA GLY A 20 -22.89 -14.68 -5.02
C GLY A 20 -22.26 -15.67 -4.02
N ILE A 21 -20.99 -16.02 -4.19
CA ILE A 21 -20.22 -16.90 -3.28
C ILE A 21 -19.38 -16.12 -2.26
N GLY A 22 -19.19 -14.81 -2.45
CA GLY A 22 -18.49 -13.91 -1.53
C GLY A 22 -19.45 -13.04 -0.71
N THR A 23 -19.02 -12.65 0.49
CA THR A 23 -19.83 -11.76 1.35
C THR A 23 -19.42 -10.29 1.21
N ASN A 24 -20.32 -9.38 1.59
CA ASN A 24 -20.00 -7.94 1.70
C ASN A 24 -18.84 -7.66 2.68
N LEU A 25 -18.62 -8.55 3.67
CA LEU A 25 -17.54 -8.42 4.63
C LEU A 25 -16.19 -8.67 3.96
N ASP A 26 -16.07 -9.76 3.19
CA ASP A 26 -14.82 -10.10 2.49
C ASP A 26 -14.40 -9.00 1.51
N LEU A 27 -15.37 -8.42 0.79
CA LEU A 27 -15.13 -7.30 -0.11
C LEU A 27 -14.59 -6.08 0.64
N ARG A 28 -15.16 -5.77 1.80
CA ARG A 28 -14.72 -4.65 2.65
C ARG A 28 -13.32 -4.89 3.19
N ASP A 29 -13.02 -6.09 3.65
CA ASP A 29 -11.69 -6.45 4.15
C ASP A 29 -10.64 -6.34 3.05
N ALA A 30 -10.95 -6.77 1.83
CA ALA A 30 -10.07 -6.61 0.67
C ALA A 30 -9.83 -5.13 0.31
N VAL A 31 -10.84 -4.27 0.43
CA VAL A 31 -10.70 -2.81 0.24
C VAL A 31 -9.79 -2.20 1.31
N VAL A 32 -9.96 -2.59 2.58
CA VAL A 32 -9.12 -2.11 3.69
C VAL A 32 -7.67 -2.57 3.53
N ALA A 33 -7.46 -3.81 3.09
CA ALA A 33 -6.14 -4.35 2.80
C ALA A 33 -5.44 -3.54 1.70
N LEU A 34 -6.16 -3.20 0.62
CA LEU A 34 -5.64 -2.36 -0.46
C LEU A 34 -5.27 -0.95 0.03
N ASP A 35 -6.15 -0.31 0.79
CA ASP A 35 -5.89 1.02 1.35
C ASP A 35 -4.67 1.02 2.27
N THR A 36 -4.53 -0.01 3.10
CA THR A 36 -3.36 -0.20 3.97
C THR A 36 -2.08 -0.40 3.16
N ALA A 37 -2.12 -1.21 2.11
CA ALA A 37 -0.97 -1.41 1.23
C ALA A 37 -0.54 -0.11 0.53
N LYS A 38 -1.50 0.70 0.06
CA LYS A 38 -1.23 2.01 -0.55
C LYS A 38 -0.64 3.00 0.45
N LYS A 39 -1.16 3.06 1.66
CA LYS A 39 -0.60 3.88 2.75
C LYS A 39 0.84 3.47 3.07
N ASN A 40 1.11 2.17 3.20
CA ASN A 40 2.45 1.67 3.45
C ASN A 40 3.42 2.00 2.33
N TYR A 41 2.97 1.92 1.06
CA TYR A 41 3.78 2.31 -0.08
C TYR A 41 4.16 3.80 -0.05
N ILE A 42 3.18 4.67 0.22
CA ILE A 42 3.41 6.11 0.37
C ILE A 42 4.35 6.39 1.55
N GLN A 43 4.12 5.74 2.70
CA GLN A 43 4.99 5.86 3.88
C GLN A 43 6.42 5.43 3.58
N ALA A 44 6.62 4.37 2.78
CA ALA A 44 7.93 3.91 2.36
C ALA A 44 8.63 4.93 1.45
N LEU A 45 7.91 5.55 0.51
CA LEU A 45 8.45 6.63 -0.33
C LEU A 45 8.86 7.86 0.49
N TYR A 46 8.01 8.29 1.42
CA TYR A 46 8.34 9.39 2.33
C TYR A 46 9.54 9.03 3.19
N SER A 47 9.56 7.84 3.79
CA SER A 47 10.68 7.39 4.62
C SER A 47 11.97 7.31 3.82
N TYR A 48 11.92 6.87 2.56
CA TYR A 48 13.08 6.87 1.66
C TYR A 48 13.62 8.28 1.43
N ASN A 49 12.75 9.23 1.09
CA ASN A 49 13.14 10.63 0.86
C ASN A 49 13.69 11.28 2.13
N THR A 50 13.02 11.10 3.27
CA THR A 50 13.48 11.62 4.56
C THR A 50 14.81 11.00 4.97
N ASN A 51 14.99 9.69 4.80
CA ASN A 51 16.25 9.02 5.11
C ASN A 51 17.38 9.47 4.17
N LYS A 52 17.08 9.74 2.90
CA LYS A 52 18.05 10.31 1.96
C LYS A 52 18.51 11.69 2.39
N VAL A 53 17.57 12.59 2.70
CA VAL A 53 17.89 13.94 3.21
C VAL A 53 18.66 13.86 4.53
N LYS A 54 18.26 12.96 5.43
CA LYS A 54 18.94 12.77 6.72
C LYS A 54 20.35 12.21 6.52
N LEU A 55 20.54 11.32 5.55
CA LEU A 55 21.86 10.81 5.17
C LEU A 55 22.73 11.93 4.60
N GLU A 56 22.21 12.76 3.70
CA GLU A 56 22.91 13.92 3.14
C GLU A 56 23.32 14.93 4.24
N GLN A 57 22.41 15.21 5.19
CA GLN A 57 22.68 16.06 6.36
C GLN A 57 23.78 15.48 7.26
N VAL A 58 23.71 14.19 7.59
CA VAL A 58 24.70 13.52 8.47
C VAL A 58 26.06 13.39 7.76
N MET A 59 26.06 13.24 6.43
CA MET A 59 27.27 13.23 5.61
C MET A 59 27.87 14.62 5.36
N GLY A 60 27.24 15.69 5.85
CA GLY A 60 27.75 17.07 5.73
C GLY A 60 27.67 17.65 4.31
N LEU A 61 26.89 17.04 3.42
CA LEU A 61 26.65 17.57 2.08
C LEU A 61 25.55 18.64 2.16
N PRO A 62 25.77 19.86 1.65
CA PRO A 62 24.76 20.91 1.69
C PRO A 62 23.55 20.46 0.88
N VAL A 63 22.42 20.30 1.58
CA VAL A 63 21.10 20.14 0.94
C VAL A 63 20.85 21.40 0.13
N LYS A 64 20.96 21.30 -1.20
CA LYS A 64 20.75 22.41 -2.15
C LYS A 64 19.32 22.45 -2.65
#